data_AF-A0A354I6K7-F1
#
_entry.id   AF-A0A354I6K7-F1
#
_cell.length_a   1.000
_cell.length_b   1.000
_cell.length_c   1.000
_cell.angle_alpha   90.00
_cell.angle_beta   90.00
_cell.angle_gamma   90.00
#
_symmetry.space_group_name_H-M   'P 1'
#
loop_
_entity.id
_entity.type
_entity.pdbx_description
1 polymer ?
#
loop_
_entity_poly.entity_id
_entity_poly.type
_entity_poly.pdbx_seq_one_letter_code
_entity_poly.pdbx_strand_id
1 'polypeptide(L)'
;MNTKVKKFIAVSLIGITTIGNVPTIAFAESAPITSYAELTNTLDQKYLADMEQYAINRNNIDLEECQRYKNIFDEAYSAGEIFVNADGFLRVKESLKNELEDETYTTLINSLETMNYCLEIGACTFNTQEGVFETVPLNVYLNSNKERSLSNYSVAAVTNLNLGSLVHNNYWEIKSIYQNAMMINPEGGWASAVSIWVNRVREGGVWDYKVQPGYSPYDKEFYCTYGLNNSKQGIRKSEFIGNYNYAYTGSILFSLATLKKGSELIAGGPEKDVLDQPVIEEGYCDSVAIE
;
A
#
# COMPACT_ATOMS: atom_id res chain seq x y z
N MET A 1 -1.77 -17.12 13.78
CA MET A 1 -1.54 -16.62 12.41
C MET A 1 -1.88 -17.70 11.37
N ASN A 2 -2.93 -17.49 10.57
CA ASN A 2 -3.50 -18.47 9.64
C ASN A 2 -2.58 -18.66 8.41
N THR A 3 -2.25 -19.91 8.06
CA THR A 3 -1.40 -20.34 6.95
C THR A 3 -1.79 -19.73 5.59
N LYS A 4 -3.05 -19.28 5.42
CA LYS A 4 -3.55 -18.59 4.22
C LYS A 4 -3.01 -17.16 4.07
N VAL A 5 -2.87 -16.42 5.18
CA VAL A 5 -2.30 -15.06 5.22
C VAL A 5 -0.81 -15.05 4.84
N LYS A 6 -0.13 -16.20 4.94
CA LYS A 6 1.28 -16.33 4.60
C LYS A 6 1.55 -16.78 3.16
N LYS A 7 0.52 -17.10 2.38
CA LYS A 7 0.64 -17.28 0.91
C LYS A 7 0.28 -15.98 0.16
N PHE A 8 -0.27 -15.01 0.88
CA PHE A 8 -0.77 -13.71 0.43
C PHE A 8 0.32 -12.78 -0.13
N ILE A 9 1.34 -12.46 0.67
CA ILE A 9 2.37 -11.49 0.30
C ILE A 9 3.37 -12.05 -0.71
N ALA A 10 3.53 -13.38 -0.72
CA ALA A 10 4.26 -14.06 -1.78
C ALA A 10 3.69 -13.70 -3.16
N VAL A 11 2.36 -13.60 -3.25
CA VAL A 11 1.65 -13.27 -4.48
C VAL A 11 1.54 -11.75 -4.69
N SER A 12 1.76 -10.89 -3.69
CA SER A 12 1.83 -9.42 -3.89
C SER A 12 3.06 -8.98 -4.68
N LEU A 13 4.17 -9.69 -4.51
CA LEU A 13 5.40 -9.50 -5.30
C LEU A 13 5.32 -10.17 -6.69
N ILE A 14 4.36 -11.08 -6.91
CA ILE A 14 4.25 -11.90 -8.12
C ILE A 14 3.00 -11.55 -8.97
N GLY A 15 1.95 -11.02 -8.35
CA GLY A 15 0.59 -10.85 -8.89
C GLY A 15 0.43 -9.66 -9.84
N ILE A 16 1.51 -8.94 -10.14
CA ILE A 16 1.53 -7.94 -11.20
C ILE A 16 1.69 -8.60 -12.60
N THR A 17 1.93 -9.91 -12.67
CA THR A 17 2.19 -10.60 -13.96
C THR A 17 1.05 -11.49 -14.48
N THR A 18 -0.11 -11.52 -13.83
CA THR A 18 -1.25 -12.30 -14.35
C THR A 18 -2.48 -11.44 -14.57
N ILE A 19 -2.79 -11.24 -15.87
CA ILE A 19 -4.03 -10.73 -16.50
C ILE A 19 -3.99 -9.21 -16.75
N GLY A 20 -3.80 -8.63 -17.95
CA GLY A 20 -3.75 -9.13 -19.32
C GLY A 20 -4.45 -8.13 -20.26
N ASN A 21 -3.70 -7.34 -21.05
CA ASN A 21 -3.92 -7.17 -22.49
C ASN A 21 -2.84 -6.31 -23.15
N VAL A 22 -2.18 -6.94 -24.11
CA VAL A 22 -1.25 -6.39 -25.10
C VAL A 22 -1.96 -5.34 -25.97
N PRO A 23 -1.35 -4.17 -26.21
CA PRO A 23 -1.31 -3.57 -27.52
C PRO A 23 0.07 -3.84 -28.13
N THR A 24 0.03 -4.60 -29.22
CA THR A 24 1.15 -5.04 -30.02
C THR A 24 1.97 -3.86 -30.54
N ILE A 25 3.22 -3.73 -30.14
CA ILE A 25 4.29 -3.23 -31.02
C ILE A 25 5.58 -4.02 -30.75
N ALA A 26 5.96 -4.80 -31.77
CA ALA A 26 7.17 -5.57 -32.03
C ALA A 26 8.43 -5.28 -31.18
N PHE A 27 9.02 -6.30 -30.56
CA PHE A 27 10.19 -7.06 -31.06
C PHE A 27 10.75 -8.02 -29.99
N ALA A 28 11.28 -9.14 -30.47
CA ALA A 28 12.07 -10.18 -29.80
C ALA A 28 11.29 -11.32 -29.08
N GLU A 29 11.62 -12.51 -29.56
CA GLU A 29 11.08 -13.84 -29.27
C GLU A 29 10.91 -14.14 -27.79
N SER A 30 9.74 -14.65 -27.45
CA SER A 30 9.34 -15.10 -26.12
C SER A 30 10.22 -16.25 -25.64
N ALA A 31 11.17 -15.94 -24.76
CA ALA A 31 11.74 -16.95 -23.87
C ALA A 31 10.63 -17.50 -22.96
N PRO A 32 10.52 -18.83 -22.77
CA PRO A 32 9.55 -19.40 -21.85
C PRO A 32 9.81 -18.89 -20.43
N ILE A 33 8.73 -18.55 -19.72
CA ILE A 33 8.74 -18.02 -18.35
C ILE A 33 9.26 -19.10 -17.39
N THR A 34 10.58 -19.16 -17.20
CA THR A 34 11.23 -20.06 -16.23
C THR A 34 11.45 -19.43 -14.85
N SER A 35 11.00 -18.19 -14.60
CA SER A 35 11.24 -17.46 -13.34
C SER A 35 10.19 -17.66 -12.24
N TYR A 36 9.08 -18.36 -12.51
CA TYR A 36 7.96 -18.45 -11.57
C TYR A 36 8.15 -19.50 -10.45
N ALA A 37 8.93 -20.56 -10.71
CA ALA A 37 9.10 -21.68 -9.77
C ALA A 37 10.08 -21.40 -8.62
N GLU A 38 11.04 -20.49 -8.82
CA GLU A 38 12.01 -20.12 -7.78
C GLU A 38 11.40 -19.20 -6.72
N LEU A 39 10.39 -18.40 -7.10
CA LEU A 39 9.70 -17.43 -6.26
C LEU A 39 8.76 -18.04 -5.21
N THR A 40 8.02 -19.10 -5.59
CA THR A 40 7.18 -19.83 -4.64
C THR A 40 7.99 -20.56 -3.57
N ASN A 41 9.29 -20.78 -3.79
CA ASN A 41 10.20 -21.39 -2.82
C ASN A 41 10.91 -20.36 -1.91
N THR A 42 10.88 -19.06 -2.22
CA THR A 42 11.60 -18.00 -1.45
C THR A 42 10.70 -17.14 -0.56
N LEU A 43 9.41 -17.01 -0.86
CA LEU A 43 8.46 -16.25 -0.04
C LEU A 43 7.80 -17.16 0.99
N ASP A 44 8.63 -17.71 1.86
CA ASP A 44 8.17 -18.58 2.93
C ASP A 44 7.52 -17.78 4.08
N GLN A 45 6.94 -18.51 5.03
CA GLN A 45 6.28 -17.92 6.19
C GLN A 45 7.18 -17.00 7.02
N LYS A 46 8.49 -17.23 6.98
CA LYS A 46 9.47 -16.48 7.75
C LYS A 46 9.74 -15.14 7.06
N TYR A 47 9.91 -15.14 5.73
CA TYR A 47 10.12 -13.90 4.97
C TYR A 47 8.99 -12.89 5.18
N LEU A 48 7.73 -13.35 5.27
CA LEU A 48 6.59 -12.48 5.51
C LEU A 48 6.55 -11.92 6.93
N ALA A 49 6.87 -12.74 7.93
CA ALA A 49 6.99 -12.29 9.31
C ALA A 49 8.14 -11.28 9.45
N ASP A 50 9.25 -11.48 8.72
CA ASP A 50 10.39 -10.56 8.71
C ASP A 50 10.01 -9.19 8.10
N MET A 51 9.16 -9.16 7.06
CA MET A 51 8.66 -7.91 6.49
C MET A 51 7.66 -7.19 7.39
N GLU A 52 6.75 -7.92 8.02
CA GLU A 52 5.83 -7.35 9.01
C GLU A 52 6.60 -6.77 10.20
N GLN A 53 7.59 -7.51 10.72
CA GLN A 53 8.46 -7.04 11.79
C GLN A 53 9.29 -5.83 11.36
N TYR A 54 9.78 -5.80 10.11
CA TYR A 54 10.41 -4.62 9.54
C TYR A 54 9.46 -3.41 9.60
N ALA A 55 8.21 -3.57 9.14
CA ALA A 55 7.24 -2.47 9.12
C ALA A 55 6.89 -1.99 10.54
N ILE A 56 6.70 -2.91 11.50
CA ILE A 56 6.50 -2.60 12.92
C ILE A 56 7.65 -1.73 13.44
N ASN A 57 8.89 -2.19 13.26
CA ASN A 57 10.09 -1.50 13.76
C ASN A 57 10.29 -0.15 13.06
N ARG A 58 10.11 -0.10 11.73
CA ARG A 58 10.32 1.10 10.92
C ARG A 58 9.38 2.24 11.29
N ASN A 59 8.16 1.91 11.69
CA ASN A 59 7.11 2.89 12.00
C ASN A 59 6.91 3.11 13.50
N ASN A 60 7.72 2.47 14.36
CA ASN A 60 7.58 2.51 15.82
C ASN A 60 6.15 2.16 16.26
N ILE A 61 5.58 1.07 15.72
CA ILE A 61 4.24 0.64 16.10
C ILE A 61 4.26 0.15 17.55
N ASP A 62 3.46 0.78 18.41
CA ASP A 62 3.23 0.34 19.78
C ASP A 62 2.18 -0.77 19.80
N LEU A 63 2.63 -2.01 19.98
CA LEU A 63 1.78 -3.19 19.99
C LEU A 63 0.88 -3.26 21.24
N GLU A 64 1.28 -2.65 22.36
CA GLU A 64 0.44 -2.59 23.56
C GLU A 64 -0.72 -1.62 23.33
N GLU A 65 -0.44 -0.48 22.71
CA GLU A 65 -1.48 0.47 22.30
C GLU A 65 -2.43 -0.13 21.26
N CYS A 66 -1.90 -0.84 20.26
CA CYS A 66 -2.73 -1.55 19.29
C CYS A 66 -3.64 -2.58 19.97
N GLN A 67 -3.12 -3.32 20.96
CA GLN A 67 -3.95 -4.27 21.71
C GLN A 67 -5.01 -3.56 22.55
N ARG A 68 -4.70 -2.39 23.14
CA ARG A 68 -5.68 -1.57 23.86
C ARG A 68 -6.84 -1.17 22.95
N TYR A 69 -6.55 -0.64 21.75
CA TYR A 69 -7.59 -0.24 20.81
C TYR A 69 -8.37 -1.44 20.26
N LYS A 70 -7.73 -2.58 20.05
CA LYS A 70 -8.42 -3.82 19.68
C LYS A 70 -9.43 -4.25 20.74
N ASN A 71 -9.07 -4.17 22.01
CA ASN A 71 -9.99 -4.49 23.11
C ASN A 71 -11.19 -3.52 23.15
N ILE A 72 -10.95 -2.22 22.97
CA ILE A 72 -12.02 -1.22 22.90
C ILE A 72 -12.98 -1.53 21.74
N PHE A 73 -12.44 -1.87 20.57
CA PHE A 73 -13.23 -2.27 19.42
C PHE A 73 -14.08 -3.52 19.72
N ASP A 74 -13.47 -4.56 20.30
CA ASP A 74 -14.16 -5.83 20.60
C ASP A 74 -15.28 -5.66 21.63
N GLU A 75 -15.04 -4.86 22.66
CA GLU A 75 -16.04 -4.53 23.70
C GLU A 75 -17.19 -3.73 23.10
N ALA A 76 -16.90 -2.69 22.31
CA ALA A 76 -17.92 -1.86 21.67
C ALA A 76 -18.72 -2.63 20.61
N TYR A 77 -18.09 -3.54 19.86
CA TYR A 77 -18.79 -4.43 18.93
C TYR A 77 -19.69 -5.42 19.66
N SER A 78 -19.19 -6.03 20.74
CA SER A 78 -19.96 -6.97 21.56
C SER A 78 -21.16 -6.31 22.26
N ALA A 79 -21.03 -5.04 22.65
CA ALA A 79 -22.12 -4.22 23.17
C ALA A 79 -23.11 -3.74 22.09
N GLY A 80 -22.79 -3.93 20.81
CA GLY A 80 -23.56 -3.46 19.68
C GLY A 80 -23.49 -1.95 19.47
N GLU A 81 -22.51 -1.26 20.05
CA GLU A 81 -22.20 0.16 19.82
C GLU A 81 -21.47 0.35 18.48
N ILE A 82 -20.67 -0.64 18.08
CA ILE A 82 -20.18 -0.81 16.71
C ILE A 82 -20.98 -1.92 16.05
N PHE A 83 -21.44 -1.70 14.82
CA PHE A 83 -22.23 -2.67 14.08
C PHE A 83 -21.97 -2.59 12.57
N VAL A 84 -22.30 -3.66 11.85
CA VAL A 84 -22.23 -3.68 10.38
C VAL A 84 -23.57 -3.23 9.81
N ASN A 85 -23.56 -2.23 8.93
CA ASN A 85 -24.77 -1.74 8.26
C ASN A 85 -25.16 -2.63 7.06
N ALA A 86 -26.27 -2.29 6.39
CA ALA A 86 -26.77 -3.05 5.24
C ALA A 86 -25.80 -3.10 4.04
N ASP A 87 -24.88 -2.14 3.94
CA ASP A 87 -23.87 -2.07 2.88
C ASP A 87 -22.60 -2.89 3.20
N GLY A 88 -22.55 -3.54 4.37
CA GLY A 88 -21.41 -4.33 4.81
C GLY A 88 -20.29 -3.52 5.48
N PHE A 89 -20.55 -2.27 5.87
CA PHE A 89 -19.56 -1.41 6.53
C PHE A 89 -19.83 -1.24 8.02
N LEU A 90 -18.76 -1.10 8.79
CA LEU A 90 -18.80 -0.80 10.21
C LEU A 90 -19.29 0.65 10.44
N ARG A 91 -20.19 0.81 11.40
CA ARG A 91 -20.76 2.06 11.87
C ARG A 91 -20.73 2.10 13.38
N VAL A 92 -20.71 3.31 13.92
CA VAL A 92 -20.64 3.58 15.36
C VAL A 92 -21.92 4.31 15.76
N LYS A 93 -22.52 3.91 16.88
CA LYS A 93 -23.62 4.68 17.48
C LYS A 93 -23.08 5.95 18.13
N GLU A 94 -23.89 7.02 18.10
CA GLU A 94 -23.52 8.31 18.68
C GLU A 94 -23.26 8.23 20.20
N SER A 95 -23.88 7.28 20.90
CA SER A 95 -23.65 7.00 22.32
C SER A 95 -22.18 6.77 22.66
N LEU A 96 -21.44 6.04 21.81
CA LEU A 96 -20.04 5.69 22.06
C LEU A 96 -19.13 6.92 22.19
N LYS A 97 -19.49 8.04 21.53
CA LYS A 97 -18.74 9.29 21.66
C LYS A 97 -18.73 9.83 23.09
N ASN A 98 -19.79 9.59 23.84
CA ASN A 98 -19.89 10.06 25.23
C ASN A 98 -19.24 9.10 26.23
N GLU A 99 -18.89 7.89 25.79
CA GLU A 99 -18.30 6.84 26.63
C GLU A 99 -16.77 6.82 26.57
N LEU A 100 -16.19 7.31 25.48
CA LEU A 100 -14.75 7.35 25.24
C LEU A 100 -14.20 8.77 25.37
N GLU A 101 -12.93 8.87 25.79
CA GLU A 101 -12.18 10.13 25.70
C GLU A 101 -12.03 10.57 24.23
N ASP A 102 -12.05 11.89 23.98
CA ASP A 102 -12.09 12.46 22.61
C ASP A 102 -10.97 11.91 21.69
N GLU A 103 -9.74 11.78 22.21
CA GLU A 103 -8.60 11.25 21.46
C GLU A 103 -8.76 9.76 21.13
N THR A 104 -9.27 8.99 22.09
CA THR A 104 -9.55 7.56 21.94
C THR A 104 -10.67 7.35 20.91
N TYR A 105 -11.75 8.12 21.01
CA TYR A 105 -12.84 8.08 20.04
C TYR A 105 -12.35 8.44 18.64
N THR A 106 -11.57 9.51 18.50
CA THR A 106 -11.05 9.97 17.20
C THR A 106 -10.17 8.90 16.55
N THR A 107 -9.26 8.29 17.32
CA THR A 107 -8.39 7.22 16.82
C THR A 107 -9.21 5.99 16.40
N LEU A 108 -10.17 5.57 17.22
CA LEU A 108 -11.07 4.47 16.89
C LEU A 108 -11.85 4.72 15.58
N ILE A 109 -12.37 5.93 15.38
CA ILE A 109 -13.08 6.29 14.15
C ILE A 109 -12.17 6.25 12.93
N ASN A 110 -10.97 6.83 13.02
CA ASN A 110 -9.99 6.80 11.91
C ASN A 110 -9.58 5.35 11.55
N SER A 111 -9.43 4.49 12.54
CA SER A 111 -9.19 3.06 12.38
C SER A 111 -10.35 2.35 11.69
N LEU A 112 -11.60 2.63 12.10
CA LEU A 112 -12.79 2.07 11.47
C LEU A 112 -12.95 2.53 10.02
N GLU A 113 -12.68 3.81 9.73
CA GLU A 113 -12.70 4.34 8.36
C GLU A 113 -11.66 3.65 7.47
N THR A 114 -10.44 3.46 7.99
CA THR A 114 -9.37 2.74 7.30
C THR A 114 -9.76 1.29 7.00
N MET A 115 -10.35 0.59 7.98
CA MET A 115 -10.79 -0.78 7.78
C MET A 115 -12.03 -0.88 6.89
N ASN A 116 -12.94 0.08 6.94
CA ASN A 116 -14.05 0.17 5.99
C ASN A 116 -13.56 0.36 4.55
N TYR A 117 -12.51 1.17 4.35
CA TYR A 117 -11.87 1.27 3.04
C TYR A 117 -11.29 -0.08 2.61
N CYS A 118 -10.64 -0.82 3.51
CA CYS A 118 -10.16 -2.18 3.24
C CYS A 118 -11.29 -3.14 2.83
N LEU A 119 -12.46 -3.07 3.48
CA LEU A 119 -13.65 -3.84 3.12
C LEU A 119 -14.18 -3.44 1.74
N GLU A 120 -14.22 -2.13 1.46
CA GLU A 120 -14.73 -1.58 0.20
C GLU A 120 -13.94 -2.07 -1.00
N ILE A 121 -12.61 -1.98 -0.92
CA ILE A 121 -11.72 -2.43 -1.98
C ILE A 121 -11.57 -3.96 -2.01
N GLY A 122 -12.03 -4.67 -0.97
CA GLY A 122 -11.95 -6.13 -0.85
C GLY A 122 -10.58 -6.63 -0.40
N ALA A 123 -9.80 -5.79 0.27
CA ALA A 123 -8.53 -6.17 0.91
C ALA A 123 -8.72 -7.06 2.14
N CYS A 124 -9.88 -6.93 2.80
CA CYS A 124 -10.31 -7.80 3.88
C CYS A 124 -11.81 -8.11 3.79
N THR A 125 -12.25 -9.08 4.57
CA THR A 125 -13.65 -9.34 4.92
C THR A 125 -13.82 -9.15 6.42
N PHE A 126 -15.06 -8.96 6.86
CA PHE A 126 -15.38 -8.89 8.28
C PHE A 126 -16.29 -10.07 8.66
N ASN A 127 -15.83 -10.90 9.59
CA ASN A 127 -16.61 -12.00 10.12
C ASN A 127 -17.54 -11.45 11.21
N THR A 128 -18.82 -11.28 10.86
CA THR A 128 -19.80 -10.67 11.75
C THR A 128 -20.14 -11.52 12.97
N GLN A 129 -19.88 -12.84 12.92
CA GLN A 129 -20.14 -13.76 14.04
C GLN A 129 -19.05 -13.65 15.10
N GLU A 130 -17.80 -13.52 14.66
CA GLU A 130 -16.63 -13.45 15.54
C GLU A 130 -16.21 -12.01 15.85
N GLY A 131 -16.70 -11.03 15.08
CA GLY A 131 -16.31 -9.63 15.23
C GLY A 131 -14.87 -9.35 14.79
N VAL A 132 -14.33 -10.14 13.86
CA VAL A 132 -12.91 -10.06 13.45
C VAL A 132 -12.75 -9.77 11.97
N PHE A 133 -11.66 -9.08 11.63
CA PHE A 133 -11.25 -8.89 10.25
C PHE A 133 -10.48 -10.11 9.76
N GLU A 134 -10.82 -10.56 8.55
CA GLU A 134 -10.12 -11.63 7.86
C GLU A 134 -9.47 -11.05 6.61
N THR A 135 -8.15 -11.19 6.48
CA THR A 135 -7.44 -10.69 5.30
C THR A 135 -7.76 -11.55 4.08
N VAL A 136 -8.11 -10.90 2.97
CA VAL A 136 -8.43 -11.58 1.70
C VAL A 136 -7.13 -11.82 0.94
N PRO A 137 -6.92 -13.00 0.34
CA PRO A 137 -5.74 -13.24 -0.49
C PRO A 137 -5.57 -12.20 -1.64
N LEU A 138 -4.37 -11.71 -1.95
CA LEU A 138 -4.19 -10.52 -2.80
C LEU A 138 -4.56 -10.84 -4.24
N ASN A 139 -4.36 -12.09 -4.65
CA ASN A 139 -4.85 -12.59 -5.94
C ASN A 139 -6.37 -12.52 -6.05
N VAL A 140 -7.12 -12.66 -4.95
CA VAL A 140 -8.57 -12.48 -4.94
C VAL A 140 -8.91 -11.00 -4.95
N TYR A 141 -8.16 -10.18 -4.22
CA TYR A 141 -8.29 -8.72 -4.17
C TYR A 141 -8.03 -8.03 -5.51
N LEU A 142 -6.89 -8.30 -6.17
CA LEU A 142 -6.53 -7.67 -7.45
C LEU A 142 -7.55 -7.97 -8.55
N ASN A 143 -8.25 -9.09 -8.46
CA ASN A 143 -9.31 -9.49 -9.38
C ASN A 143 -10.66 -8.80 -9.11
N SER A 144 -10.83 -8.08 -7.99
CA SER A 144 -12.12 -7.53 -7.55
C SER A 144 -12.45 -6.16 -8.16
N ASN A 145 -11.48 -5.44 -8.75
CA ASN A 145 -11.63 -4.17 -9.47
C ASN A 145 -12.49 -3.09 -8.77
N LYS A 146 -12.43 -3.00 -7.44
CA LYS A 146 -13.11 -1.93 -6.70
C LYS A 146 -12.15 -0.80 -6.39
N GLU A 147 -12.26 0.28 -7.14
CA GLU A 147 -11.58 1.54 -6.82
C GLU A 147 -12.58 2.53 -6.22
N ARG A 148 -12.21 3.12 -5.09
CA ARG A 148 -12.81 4.38 -4.64
C ARG A 148 -11.73 5.45 -4.68
N SER A 149 -12.04 6.55 -5.38
CA SER A 149 -11.21 7.75 -5.37
C SER A 149 -11.31 8.42 -4.00
N LEU A 150 -10.27 8.28 -3.18
CA LEU A 150 -10.01 9.22 -2.10
C LEU A 150 -9.40 10.47 -2.75
N SER A 151 -10.17 11.56 -2.72
CA SER A 151 -9.89 12.91 -3.22
C SER A 151 -9.21 13.04 -4.59
N ASN A 152 -9.99 13.53 -5.57
CA ASN A 152 -9.51 13.99 -6.86
C ASN A 152 -8.59 15.21 -6.70
N TYR A 153 -7.28 15.01 -6.64
CA TYR A 153 -6.33 16.07 -6.92
C TYR A 153 -6.32 16.32 -8.42
N SER A 154 -7.00 17.39 -8.87
CA SER A 154 -6.79 17.91 -10.21
C SER A 154 -5.44 18.61 -10.26
N VAL A 155 -4.42 17.94 -10.80
CA VAL A 155 -3.13 18.57 -11.02
C VAL A 155 -3.23 19.40 -12.30
N ALA A 156 -3.28 20.72 -12.14
CA ALA A 156 -3.16 21.65 -13.25
C ALA A 156 -1.85 21.38 -14.01
N ALA A 157 -1.87 21.50 -15.35
CA ALA A 157 -0.69 21.40 -16.17
C ALA A 157 0.29 22.53 -15.82
N VAL A 158 1.29 22.24 -14.99
CA VAL A 158 2.42 23.14 -14.76
C VAL A 158 3.70 22.34 -14.94
N THR A 159 4.59 22.92 -15.74
CA THR A 159 5.94 22.46 -16.12
C THR A 159 6.91 22.37 -14.94
N ASN A 160 6.46 22.67 -13.71
CA ASN A 160 7.20 22.53 -12.45
C ASN A 160 6.40 21.64 -11.47
N LEU A 161 7.00 20.55 -11.00
CA LEU A 161 6.39 19.62 -10.06
C LEU A 161 7.16 19.64 -8.73
N ASN A 162 6.46 19.96 -7.63
CA ASN A 162 7.01 19.73 -6.29
C ASN A 162 6.85 18.25 -5.93
N LEU A 163 7.73 17.42 -6.50
CA LEU A 163 7.72 15.98 -6.33
C LEU A 163 7.97 15.59 -4.87
N GLY A 164 8.84 16.31 -4.15
CA GLY A 164 9.10 16.09 -2.74
C GLY A 164 7.82 16.15 -1.89
N SER A 165 7.04 17.24 -2.01
CA SER A 165 5.77 17.35 -1.28
C SER A 165 4.73 16.31 -1.72
N LEU A 166 4.68 15.97 -3.02
CA LEU A 166 3.76 14.94 -3.52
C LEU A 166 4.03 13.58 -2.88
N VAL A 167 5.27 13.09 -2.92
CA VAL A 167 5.59 11.77 -2.36
C VAL A 167 5.55 11.76 -0.83
N HIS A 168 5.82 12.91 -0.20
CA HIS A 168 5.73 13.05 1.25
C HIS A 168 4.28 12.97 1.75
N ASN A 169 3.33 13.58 1.03
CA ASN A 169 1.91 13.44 1.33
C ASN A 169 1.45 11.98 1.16
N ASN A 170 1.84 11.34 0.06
CA ASN A 170 1.55 9.93 -0.17
C ASN A 170 2.18 9.02 0.91
N TYR A 171 3.38 9.35 1.38
CA TYR A 171 4.05 8.65 2.47
C TYR A 171 3.22 8.71 3.75
N TRP A 172 2.80 9.91 4.17
CA TRP A 172 1.98 10.07 5.37
C TRP A 172 0.61 9.40 5.25
N GLU A 173 0.04 9.37 4.05
CA GLU A 173 -1.19 8.62 3.78
C GLU A 173 -0.99 7.12 4.12
N ILE A 174 0.04 6.47 3.56
CA ILE A 174 0.31 5.04 3.82
C ILE A 174 0.69 4.79 5.27
N LYS A 175 1.45 5.71 5.89
CA LYS A 175 1.84 5.58 7.29
C LYS A 175 0.63 5.64 8.21
N SER A 176 -0.27 6.59 7.97
CA SER A 176 -1.53 6.70 8.71
C SER A 176 -2.41 5.48 8.49
N ILE A 177 -2.56 5.00 7.24
CA ILE A 177 -3.29 3.77 6.94
C ILE A 177 -2.73 2.59 7.73
N TYR A 178 -1.40 2.42 7.74
CA TYR A 178 -0.77 1.31 8.45
C TYR A 178 -1.02 1.40 9.96
N GLN A 179 -0.78 2.56 10.57
CA GLN A 179 -1.01 2.78 12.00
C GLN A 179 -2.48 2.54 12.36
N ASN A 180 -3.41 3.12 11.62
CA ASN A 180 -4.85 2.99 11.86
C ASN A 180 -5.33 1.53 11.72
N ALA A 181 -4.85 0.80 10.72
CA ALA A 181 -5.20 -0.60 10.52
C ALA A 181 -4.67 -1.47 11.67
N MET A 182 -3.46 -1.20 12.19
CA MET A 182 -2.89 -1.94 13.31
C MET A 182 -3.70 -1.76 14.61
N MET A 183 -4.32 -0.60 14.84
CA MET A 183 -5.05 -0.31 16.10
C MET A 183 -6.24 -1.24 16.35
N ILE A 184 -6.99 -1.65 15.32
CA ILE A 184 -8.18 -2.51 15.49
C ILE A 184 -8.07 -3.86 14.77
N ASN A 185 -6.94 -4.10 14.10
CA ASN A 185 -6.63 -5.34 13.42
C ASN A 185 -5.12 -5.64 13.50
N PRO A 186 -4.52 -5.77 14.69
CA PRO A 186 -3.07 -5.91 14.85
C PRO A 186 -2.48 -7.14 14.13
N GLU A 187 -3.28 -8.19 13.90
CA GLU A 187 -2.82 -9.41 13.23
C GLU A 187 -2.91 -9.33 11.69
N GLY A 188 -3.60 -8.31 11.16
CA GLY A 188 -3.85 -8.14 9.73
C GLY A 188 -3.60 -6.73 9.21
N GLY A 189 -3.15 -5.80 10.06
CA GLY A 189 -2.99 -4.39 9.75
C GLY A 189 -1.92 -4.15 8.70
N TRP A 190 -0.78 -4.83 8.79
CA TRP A 190 0.27 -4.75 7.77
C TRP A 190 -0.23 -5.26 6.41
N ALA A 191 -0.89 -6.43 6.37
CA ALA A 191 -1.46 -6.98 5.14
C ALA A 191 -2.52 -6.04 4.51
N SER A 192 -3.32 -5.37 5.35
CA SER A 192 -4.32 -4.39 4.92
C SER A 192 -3.65 -3.16 4.29
N ALA A 193 -2.61 -2.63 4.93
CA ALA A 193 -1.83 -1.51 4.41
C ALA A 193 -1.11 -1.84 3.10
N VAL A 194 -0.52 -3.04 3.00
CA VAL A 194 0.07 -3.56 1.76
C VAL A 194 -0.96 -3.61 0.63
N SER A 195 -2.18 -4.09 0.91
CA SER A 195 -3.23 -4.18 -0.11
C SER A 195 -3.62 -2.81 -0.66
N ILE A 196 -3.75 -1.83 0.23
CA ILE A 196 -4.06 -0.45 -0.17
C ILE A 196 -2.90 0.12 -0.98
N TRP A 197 -1.67 0.00 -0.49
CA TRP A 197 -0.49 0.49 -1.18
C TRP A 197 -0.35 -0.11 -2.58
N VAL A 198 -0.50 -1.44 -2.73
CA VAL A 198 -0.48 -2.10 -4.03
C VAL A 198 -1.57 -1.56 -4.96
N ASN A 199 -2.78 -1.32 -4.46
CA ASN A 199 -3.86 -0.76 -5.29
C ASN A 199 -3.59 0.67 -5.75
N ARG A 200 -2.79 1.44 -5.00
CA ARG A 200 -2.31 2.75 -5.45
C ARG A 200 -1.26 2.65 -6.55
N VAL A 201 -0.27 1.77 -6.39
CA VAL A 201 0.93 1.69 -7.26
C VAL A 201 0.83 0.73 -8.44
N ARG A 202 -0.17 -0.17 -8.48
CA ARG A 202 -0.41 -1.09 -9.60
C ARG A 202 -0.65 -0.34 -10.90
N GLU A 203 -0.50 -1.03 -12.03
CA GLU A 203 -0.86 -0.51 -13.35
C GLU A 203 -2.30 0.05 -13.36
N GLY A 204 -2.47 1.27 -13.85
CA GLY A 204 -3.75 1.98 -13.85
C GLY A 204 -4.17 2.57 -12.51
N GLY A 205 -3.48 2.23 -11.41
CA GLY A 205 -3.72 2.79 -10.08
C GLY A 205 -3.44 4.29 -10.03
N VAL A 206 -3.97 4.97 -9.00
CA VAL A 206 -3.88 6.44 -8.90
C VAL A 206 -2.44 6.99 -8.77
N TRP A 207 -1.47 6.14 -8.44
CA TRP A 207 -0.04 6.49 -8.42
C TRP A 207 0.76 5.90 -9.58
N ASP A 208 0.09 5.28 -10.55
CA ASP A 208 0.70 4.95 -11.84
C ASP A 208 0.81 6.20 -12.72
N TYR A 209 1.78 7.05 -12.40
CA TYR A 209 2.02 8.30 -13.11
C TYR A 209 2.38 8.09 -14.59
N LYS A 210 2.68 6.87 -15.05
CA LYS A 210 2.91 6.59 -16.48
C LYS A 210 1.61 6.72 -17.29
N VAL A 211 0.45 6.49 -16.66
CA VAL A 211 -0.85 6.46 -17.35
C VAL A 211 -1.87 7.47 -16.79
N GLN A 212 -1.67 8.00 -15.57
CA GLN A 212 -2.62 8.96 -14.98
C GLN A 212 -2.71 10.28 -15.79
N PRO A 213 -3.92 10.84 -15.98
CA PRO A 213 -4.09 12.14 -16.62
C PRO A 213 -3.25 13.23 -15.94
N GLY A 214 -2.58 14.06 -16.74
CA GLY A 214 -1.66 15.08 -16.23
C GLY A 214 -0.21 14.61 -16.12
N TYR A 215 0.03 13.31 -15.93
CA TYR A 215 1.37 12.71 -15.91
C TYR A 215 1.70 11.92 -17.17
N SER A 216 0.72 11.25 -17.78
CA SER A 216 0.91 10.50 -19.03
C SER A 216 1.39 11.39 -20.19
N PRO A 217 2.21 10.87 -21.12
CA PRO A 217 2.80 9.51 -21.17
C PRO A 217 3.98 9.27 -20.20
N TYR A 218 4.47 8.02 -20.15
CA TYR A 218 5.58 7.60 -19.28
C TYR A 218 6.86 8.45 -19.42
N ASP A 219 7.08 9.02 -20.60
CA ASP A 219 8.24 9.84 -20.95
C ASP A 219 7.99 11.35 -20.87
N LYS A 220 6.80 11.77 -20.43
CA LYS A 220 6.50 13.19 -20.20
C LYS A 220 7.43 13.77 -19.15
N GLU A 221 7.99 14.95 -19.45
CA GLU A 221 8.99 15.60 -18.62
C GLU A 221 8.41 16.70 -17.72
N PHE A 222 8.96 16.77 -16.51
CA PHE A 222 8.63 17.76 -15.48
C PHE A 222 9.93 18.34 -14.92
N TYR A 223 9.97 19.65 -14.67
CA TYR A 223 11.01 20.20 -13.81
C TYR A 223 10.64 19.92 -12.34
N CYS A 224 11.31 18.98 -11.72
CA CYS A 224 10.99 18.50 -10.38
C CYS A 224 11.86 19.18 -9.31
N THR A 225 11.27 19.49 -8.15
CA THR A 225 12.00 19.70 -6.89
C THR A 225 11.72 18.54 -5.94
N TYR A 226 12.76 17.91 -5.38
CA TYR A 226 12.65 16.68 -4.60
C TYR A 226 13.87 16.42 -3.71
N GLY A 227 13.91 15.27 -3.03
CA GLY A 227 14.93 14.96 -2.02
C GLY A 227 14.71 15.70 -0.70
N LEU A 228 15.59 15.44 0.28
CA LEU A 228 15.50 16.06 1.61
C LEU A 228 15.38 17.59 1.49
N ASN A 229 14.31 18.15 2.07
CA ASN A 229 14.00 19.58 2.02
C ASN A 229 14.04 20.20 0.61
N ASN A 230 13.64 19.44 -0.42
CA ASN A 230 13.66 19.85 -1.82
C ASN A 230 15.07 20.28 -2.33
N SER A 231 16.12 19.68 -1.77
CA SER A 231 17.52 19.98 -2.11
C SER A 231 17.92 19.59 -3.54
N LYS A 232 17.16 18.71 -4.20
CA LYS A 232 17.43 18.25 -5.57
C LYS A 232 16.46 18.91 -6.54
N GLN A 233 16.97 19.27 -7.72
CA GLN A 233 16.17 19.82 -8.81
C GLN A 233 16.60 19.23 -10.15
N GLY A 234 15.66 19.04 -11.07
CA GLY A 234 16.00 18.62 -12.42
C GLY A 234 14.81 18.13 -13.24
N ILE A 235 15.06 17.95 -14.54
CA ILE A 235 14.06 17.39 -15.46
C ILE A 235 13.93 15.88 -15.19
N ARG A 236 12.71 15.43 -14.90
CA ARG A 236 12.37 14.03 -14.62
C ARG A 236 11.16 13.61 -15.43
N LYS A 237 11.16 12.34 -15.83
CA LYS A 237 10.05 11.71 -16.56
C LYS A 237 8.97 11.19 -15.61
N SER A 238 7.76 10.98 -16.11
CA SER A 238 6.68 10.34 -15.35
C SER A 238 7.07 8.96 -14.79
N GLU A 239 7.87 8.20 -15.55
CA GLU A 239 8.45 6.94 -15.08
C GLU A 239 9.32 7.12 -13.83
N PHE A 240 10.20 8.13 -13.82
CA PHE A 240 11.00 8.45 -12.65
C PHE A 240 10.10 8.80 -11.45
N ILE A 241 9.06 9.60 -11.66
CA ILE A 241 8.13 10.02 -10.61
C ILE A 241 7.42 8.79 -10.01
N GLY A 242 6.97 7.86 -10.84
CA GLY A 242 6.39 6.57 -10.41
C GLY A 242 7.34 5.75 -9.56
N ASN A 243 8.54 5.47 -10.07
CA ASN A 243 9.52 4.62 -9.39
C ASN A 243 10.02 5.25 -8.09
N TYR A 244 10.19 6.57 -8.07
CA TYR A 244 10.56 7.33 -6.88
C TYR A 244 9.44 7.26 -5.83
N ASN A 245 8.19 7.51 -6.20
CA ASN A 245 7.04 7.40 -5.29
C ASN A 245 6.82 5.97 -4.75
N TYR A 246 6.96 4.96 -5.61
CA TYR A 246 6.89 3.53 -5.24
C TYR A 246 7.86 3.22 -4.09
N ALA A 247 9.13 3.58 -4.23
CA ALA A 247 10.13 3.28 -3.22
C ALA A 247 9.98 4.16 -1.97
N TYR A 248 9.65 5.44 -2.16
CA TYR A 248 9.47 6.40 -1.07
C TYR A 248 8.33 5.96 -0.15
N THR A 249 7.16 5.66 -0.70
CA THR A 249 5.98 5.19 0.05
C THR A 249 6.12 3.75 0.53
N GLY A 250 6.70 2.87 -0.31
CA GLY A 250 6.90 1.45 0.02
C GLY A 250 7.87 1.22 1.18
N SER A 251 8.76 2.18 1.47
CA SER A 251 9.69 2.12 2.61
C SER A 251 9.01 2.02 3.98
N ILE A 252 7.70 2.29 4.06
CA ILE A 252 6.89 2.11 5.26
C ILE A 252 6.67 0.62 5.54
N LEU A 253 6.53 -0.18 4.48
CA LEU A 253 6.03 -1.55 4.54
C LEU A 253 7.11 -2.59 4.22
N PHE A 254 8.16 -2.18 3.51
CA PHE A 254 9.14 -3.07 2.90
C PHE A 254 10.56 -2.52 2.99
N SER A 255 11.52 -3.42 3.17
CA SER A 255 12.94 -3.07 3.05
C SER A 255 13.31 -2.72 1.61
N LEU A 256 14.40 -1.95 1.43
CA LEU A 256 14.91 -1.62 0.09
C LEU A 256 15.15 -2.86 -0.77
N ALA A 257 15.71 -3.92 -0.19
CA ALA A 257 15.95 -5.18 -0.90
C ALA A 257 14.64 -5.80 -1.42
N THR A 258 13.57 -5.70 -0.64
CA THR A 258 12.24 -6.20 -1.03
C THR A 258 11.64 -5.35 -2.16
N LEU A 259 11.75 -4.03 -2.07
CA LEU A 259 11.23 -3.11 -3.09
C LEU A 259 11.95 -3.28 -4.43
N LYS A 260 13.29 -3.37 -4.38
CA LYS A 260 14.13 -3.68 -5.55
C LYS A 260 13.73 -5.02 -6.16
N LYS A 261 13.53 -6.05 -5.33
CA LYS A 261 13.10 -7.36 -5.82
C LYS A 261 11.72 -7.31 -6.48
N GLY A 262 10.78 -6.55 -5.92
CA GLY A 262 9.46 -6.34 -6.53
C GLY A 262 9.55 -5.70 -7.90
N SER A 263 10.37 -4.67 -8.07
CA SER A 263 10.58 -4.00 -9.37
C SER A 263 11.14 -4.94 -10.43
N GLU A 264 12.20 -5.70 -10.09
CA GLU A 264 12.80 -6.69 -11.00
C GLU A 264 11.77 -7.68 -11.55
N LEU A 265 10.83 -8.11 -10.71
CA LEU A 265 9.82 -9.10 -11.10
C LEU A 265 8.82 -8.51 -12.09
N ILE A 266 8.39 -7.26 -11.87
CA ILE A 266 7.48 -6.54 -12.76
C ILE A 266 8.14 -6.27 -14.11
N ALA A 267 9.42 -5.88 -14.10
CA ALA A 267 10.20 -5.65 -15.31
C ALA A 267 10.47 -6.94 -16.10
N GLY A 268 10.28 -8.12 -15.50
CA GLY A 268 10.55 -9.42 -16.11
C GLY A 268 12.03 -9.81 -16.06
N GLY A 269 12.76 -9.32 -15.06
CA GLY A 269 14.15 -9.67 -14.76
C GLY A 269 15.04 -8.46 -14.47
N PRO A 270 16.18 -8.66 -13.77
CA PRO A 270 17.07 -7.57 -13.36
C PRO A 270 17.68 -6.80 -14.54
N GLU A 271 17.89 -7.46 -15.68
CA GLU A 271 18.44 -6.82 -16.89
C GLU A 271 17.51 -5.74 -17.48
N LYS A 272 16.20 -5.87 -17.25
CA LYS A 272 15.18 -4.93 -17.74
C LYS A 272 14.89 -3.80 -16.76
N ASP A 273 15.35 -3.93 -15.51
CA ASP A 273 15.05 -3.03 -14.40
C ASP A 273 16.23 -2.10 -14.04
N VAL A 274 17.33 -2.17 -14.79
CA VAL A 274 18.61 -1.49 -14.47
C VAL A 274 18.45 0.02 -14.27
N LEU A 275 17.55 0.66 -15.03
CA LEU A 275 17.31 2.11 -14.94
C LEU A 275 16.43 2.50 -13.75
N ASP A 276 15.63 1.57 -13.23
CA ASP A 276 14.67 1.80 -12.16
C ASP A 276 15.35 1.66 -10.79
N GLN A 277 16.32 0.75 -10.68
CA GLN A 277 17.05 0.44 -9.45
C GLN A 277 17.69 1.66 -8.75
N PRO A 278 18.40 2.58 -9.44
CA PRO A 278 18.92 3.80 -8.81
C PRO A 278 17.81 4.73 -8.31
N VAL A 279 16.70 4.83 -9.04
CA VAL A 279 15.55 5.70 -8.67
C VAL A 279 14.85 5.15 -7.44
N ILE A 280 14.70 3.84 -7.35
CA ILE A 280 14.15 3.14 -6.19
C ILE A 280 15.03 3.35 -4.96
N GLU A 281 16.34 3.21 -5.11
CA GLU A 281 17.28 3.48 -4.03
C GLU A 281 17.22 4.94 -3.57
N GLU A 282 17.15 5.88 -4.51
CA GLU A 282 17.03 7.30 -4.19
C GLU A 282 15.73 7.62 -3.44
N GLY A 283 14.59 7.13 -3.92
CA GLY A 283 13.29 7.33 -3.27
C GLY A 283 13.23 6.75 -1.87
N TYR A 284 13.78 5.55 -1.67
CA TYR A 284 13.87 4.93 -0.35
C TYR A 284 14.82 5.68 0.60
N CYS A 285 15.99 6.11 0.12
CA CYS A 285 16.94 6.85 0.96
C CYS A 285 16.40 8.23 1.34
N ASP A 286 15.70 8.90 0.44
CA ASP A 286 15.09 10.20 0.74
C ASP A 286 13.89 10.08 1.70
N SER A 287 13.24 8.92 1.80
CA SER A 287 12.14 8.69 2.76
C SER A 287 12.63 8.37 4.19
N VAL A 288 13.87 7.91 4.35
CA VAL A 288 14.47 7.68 5.68
C VAL A 288 15.07 8.94 6.29
N ALA A 289 15.37 9.94 5.46
CA ALA A 289 15.97 11.21 5.89
C ALA A 289 14.94 12.25 6.34
N ILE A 290 13.66 11.88 6.44
CA ILE A 290 12.57 12.78 6.82
C ILE A 290 12.72 13.19 8.30
N GLU A 291 12.86 14.50 8.55
CA GLU A 291 12.63 15.15 9.84
C GLU A 291 11.16 15.58 9.98
#